data_AF-A0A0D6MIR0-F1
#
_entry.id   AF-A0A0D6MIR0-F1
#
_cell.length_a   1.000
_cell.length_b   1.000
_cell.length_c   1.000
_cell.angle_alpha   90.00
_cell.angle_beta   90.00
_cell.angle_gamma   90.00
#
_symmetry.space_group_name_H-M   'P 1'
#
loop_
_entity.id
_entity.type
_entity.pdbx_description
1 polymer ?
#
loop_
_entity_poly.entity_id
_entity_poly.type
_entity_poly.pdbx_seq_one_letter_code
_entity_poly.pdbx_strand_id
1 'polypeptide(L)'
;MKAETRSSIRQRAISAKALIVTAFVPVLAATLPVPANAQDIYHPAAPAYACVNPRATRALANHADPRQNDSGWVRFVISDGRCFMVSPSEKWEAITSQGGMLLLRRDPPRVGMPPLSFLPAQVVTGAPSLPAAVAVPPPADTLDNPAAGALSPAPPIAGDTATSTSDISHILPEGWQKPRLADPDTTQSSTHTPAPSPDAPNTTPRSTTGTPTSDSGGTAALVIVLIFAAIIAVWWVRRRAREQRLQHAWQVIDTEIESQASALQVRRIQLATPDHYGTVNLVKWHKEIEYFCSSRLVTILSAAGYGDQWPLLSQHTYQRVEEVASRSRTGTAIPPRYMSDPRVFDPRMDPIDYERHCALLLEQAGWDARVTQASGDQGADVIAIRNGMKIVVQCKLYSSPVGNKAVQEAYTAKQHQGADAAIVVTNAEFTPQARQLASTTGVYLLHHQQLPEFAA
;
A
#
# COMPACT_ATOMS: atom_id res chain seq x y z
N MET A 1 28.87 9.57 52.78
CA MET A 1 28.93 10.21 54.12
C MET A 1 28.51 11.66 54.00
N LYS A 2 27.93 12.23 55.07
CA LYS A 2 27.48 13.63 55.26
C LYS A 2 27.53 14.58 54.04
N ALA A 3 26.35 14.93 53.54
CA ALA A 3 26.14 16.12 52.74
C ALA A 3 26.04 17.39 53.62
N GLU A 4 26.17 18.56 52.99
CA GLU A 4 25.54 19.83 53.37
C GLU A 4 26.01 20.52 54.69
N THR A 5 25.75 21.82 54.92
CA THR A 5 24.73 22.70 54.30
C THR A 5 25.14 24.19 54.19
N ARG A 6 24.69 24.82 53.08
CA ARG A 6 24.13 26.19 52.94
C ARG A 6 24.63 27.39 53.77
N SER A 7 24.79 28.50 53.05
CA SER A 7 23.81 29.62 53.11
C SER A 7 23.58 30.12 51.67
N SER A 8 22.40 30.20 51.05
CA SER A 8 21.02 30.56 51.44
C SER A 8 20.75 32.08 51.48
N ILE A 9 19.75 32.56 50.70
CA ILE A 9 18.63 33.43 51.15
C ILE A 9 17.76 33.97 49.98
N ARG A 10 16.46 33.58 50.03
CA ARG A 10 15.20 34.30 49.69
C ARG A 10 14.94 34.91 48.28
N GLN A 11 14.03 34.23 47.56
CA GLN A 11 12.62 34.64 47.29
C GLN A 11 12.29 36.07 46.79
N ARG A 12 11.56 36.14 45.65
CA ARG A 12 10.37 36.99 45.28
C ARG A 12 10.36 37.23 43.74
N ALA A 13 9.25 37.45 43.02
CA ALA A 13 7.83 37.12 43.26
C ALA A 13 6.99 37.26 41.96
N ILE A 14 5.95 36.42 41.82
CA ILE A 14 4.55 36.73 41.43
C ILE A 14 4.27 37.59 40.15
N SER A 15 3.44 37.00 39.26
CA SER A 15 2.46 37.56 38.30
C SER A 15 2.72 38.82 37.47
N ALA A 16 2.44 38.71 36.16
CA ALA A 16 1.34 39.46 35.53
C ALA A 16 0.83 38.72 34.27
N LYS A 17 -0.47 38.89 33.93
CA LYS A 17 -1.08 38.37 32.70
C LYS A 17 -2.10 39.39 32.18
N ALA A 18 -2.25 39.45 30.84
CA ALA A 18 -3.21 40.24 30.06
C ALA A 18 -3.03 41.78 30.04
N LEU A 19 -3.14 42.35 28.83
CA LEU A 19 -4.08 43.43 28.55
C LEU A 19 -4.45 43.47 27.05
N ILE A 20 -5.74 43.75 26.78
CA ILE A 20 -6.37 44.19 25.52
C ILE A 20 -6.08 43.42 24.21
N VAL A 21 -7.10 42.67 23.76
CA VAL A 21 -7.44 42.48 22.34
C VAL A 21 -8.90 42.89 22.15
N THR A 22 -9.17 44.02 21.50
CA THR A 22 -10.54 44.49 21.21
C THR A 22 -10.60 45.32 19.92
N ALA A 23 -10.80 44.66 18.78
CA ALA A 23 -11.53 45.18 17.61
C ALA A 23 -11.50 44.16 16.45
N PHE A 24 -12.58 43.38 16.26
CA PHE A 24 -13.17 43.12 14.94
C PHE A 24 -14.57 42.50 15.12
N VAL A 25 -15.50 42.85 14.24
CA VAL A 25 -16.92 42.49 14.35
C VAL A 25 -17.18 41.07 13.80
N PRO A 26 -17.98 40.22 14.48
CA PRO A 26 -18.37 38.94 13.93
C PRO A 26 -19.42 39.12 12.82
N VAL A 27 -19.04 38.90 11.57
CA VAL A 27 -20.00 38.61 10.50
C VAL A 27 -20.52 37.19 10.73
N LEU A 28 -21.69 37.07 11.36
CA LEU A 28 -22.33 35.79 11.65
C LEU A 28 -22.95 35.19 10.36
N ALA A 29 -22.08 34.73 9.46
CA ALA A 29 -22.48 33.87 8.36
C ALA A 29 -22.94 32.53 8.95
N ALA A 30 -24.26 32.36 9.11
CA ALA A 30 -24.86 31.15 9.64
C ALA A 30 -24.70 30.00 8.63
N THR A 31 -23.57 29.30 8.70
CA THR A 31 -23.41 27.98 8.08
C THR A 31 -24.31 26.99 8.82
N LEU A 32 -25.57 26.93 8.40
CA LEU A 32 -26.39 25.74 8.57
C LEU A 32 -25.55 24.53 8.15
N PRO A 33 -25.67 23.37 8.83
CA PRO A 33 -25.11 22.15 8.28
C PRO A 33 -25.77 21.92 6.93
N VAL A 34 -24.99 22.04 5.85
CA VAL A 34 -25.45 21.68 4.51
C VAL A 34 -25.91 20.22 4.60
N PRO A 35 -27.18 19.90 4.35
CA PRO A 35 -27.62 18.51 4.38
C PRO A 35 -26.78 17.75 3.37
N ALA A 36 -26.10 16.69 3.82
CA ALA A 36 -25.30 15.85 2.95
C ALA A 36 -26.18 15.38 1.79
N ASN A 37 -25.87 15.87 0.59
CA ASN A 37 -26.79 15.85 -0.53
C ASN A 37 -27.01 14.39 -0.93
N ALA A 38 -28.26 13.89 -0.87
CA ALA A 38 -28.57 12.47 -1.03
C ALA A 38 -28.49 11.96 -2.48
N GLN A 39 -27.67 12.62 -3.31
CA GLN A 39 -27.49 12.39 -4.74
C GLN A 39 -26.25 11.51 -5.04
N ASP A 40 -25.33 11.34 -4.09
CA ASP A 40 -24.10 10.56 -4.26
C ASP A 40 -24.25 9.06 -3.91
N ILE A 41 -25.44 8.62 -3.49
CA ILE A 41 -25.75 7.21 -3.19
C ILE A 41 -26.46 6.55 -4.38
N TYR A 42 -25.84 5.49 -4.88
CA TYR A 42 -26.24 4.69 -6.03
C TYR A 42 -26.58 3.26 -5.61
N HIS A 43 -27.54 2.66 -6.32
CA HIS A 43 -27.92 1.25 -6.22
C HIS A 43 -27.88 0.60 -7.60
N PRO A 44 -27.43 -0.66 -7.75
CA PRO A 44 -27.55 -1.39 -9.02
C PRO A 44 -29.02 -1.53 -9.44
N ALA A 45 -29.34 -1.23 -10.70
CA ALA A 45 -30.71 -1.30 -11.21
C ALA A 45 -31.24 -2.75 -11.32
N ALA A 46 -30.32 -3.70 -11.52
CA ALA A 46 -30.58 -5.14 -11.59
C ALA A 46 -29.32 -5.91 -11.14
N PRO A 47 -29.42 -7.22 -10.84
CA PRO A 47 -28.24 -8.07 -10.65
C PRO A 47 -27.36 -8.07 -11.91
N ALA A 48 -26.11 -7.63 -11.76
CA ALA A 48 -25.20 -7.38 -12.89
C ALA A 48 -23.74 -7.62 -12.50
N TYR A 49 -22.82 -7.51 -13.46
CA TYR A 49 -21.39 -7.44 -13.19
C TYR A 49 -20.88 -5.99 -13.27
N ALA A 50 -20.12 -5.59 -12.26
CA ALA A 50 -19.30 -4.38 -12.28
C ALA A 50 -17.83 -4.78 -12.05
N CYS A 51 -16.89 -4.10 -12.71
CA CYS A 51 -15.51 -4.55 -12.83
C CYS A 51 -14.52 -3.44 -12.46
N VAL A 52 -13.33 -3.82 -11.99
CA VAL A 52 -12.23 -2.85 -11.82
C VAL A 52 -11.84 -2.27 -13.17
N ASN A 53 -11.75 -3.12 -14.20
CA ASN A 53 -11.50 -2.72 -15.58
C ASN A 53 -12.78 -2.20 -16.25
N PRO A 54 -12.90 -0.90 -16.61
CA PRO A 54 -14.10 -0.35 -17.24
C PRO A 54 -14.39 -0.92 -18.63
N ARG A 55 -13.40 -1.53 -19.31
CA ARG A 55 -13.63 -2.26 -20.57
C ARG A 55 -14.41 -3.56 -20.33
N ALA A 56 -14.12 -4.27 -19.24
CA ALA A 56 -14.80 -5.51 -18.88
C ALA A 56 -16.26 -5.26 -18.49
N THR A 57 -16.56 -4.20 -17.72
CA THR A 57 -17.96 -3.81 -17.43
C THR A 57 -18.75 -3.58 -18.72
N ARG A 58 -18.17 -2.87 -19.70
CA ARG A 58 -18.82 -2.62 -21.01
C ARG A 58 -19.03 -3.91 -21.81
N ALA A 59 -18.06 -4.82 -21.80
CA ALA A 59 -18.16 -6.10 -22.50
C ALA A 59 -19.28 -7.00 -21.91
N LEU A 60 -19.39 -7.05 -20.58
CA LEU A 60 -20.44 -7.82 -19.89
C LEU A 60 -21.82 -7.16 -19.94
N ALA A 61 -21.91 -5.84 -20.14
CA ALA A 61 -23.17 -5.12 -20.33
C ALA A 61 -23.67 -5.09 -21.80
N ASN A 62 -22.85 -5.45 -22.78
CA ASN A 62 -23.23 -5.42 -24.20
C ASN A 62 -23.96 -6.71 -24.63
N HIS A 63 -25.25 -6.82 -24.30
CA HIS A 63 -26.09 -7.97 -24.66
C HIS A 63 -26.28 -8.21 -26.17
N ALA A 64 -25.81 -7.30 -27.03
CA ALA A 64 -25.75 -7.50 -28.48
C ALA A 64 -24.45 -8.21 -28.95
N ASP A 65 -23.49 -8.46 -28.05
CA ASP A 65 -22.27 -9.19 -28.37
C ASP A 65 -22.52 -10.72 -28.34
N PRO A 66 -22.40 -11.45 -29.47
CA PRO A 66 -22.70 -12.88 -29.50
C PRO A 66 -21.76 -13.70 -28.60
N ARG A 67 -20.62 -13.15 -28.17
CA ARG A 67 -19.69 -13.79 -27.25
C ARG A 67 -20.22 -13.90 -25.82
N GLN A 68 -21.30 -13.18 -25.46
CA GLN A 68 -21.94 -13.38 -24.15
C GLN A 68 -22.52 -14.79 -23.96
N ASN A 69 -22.77 -15.53 -25.06
CA ASN A 69 -23.19 -16.93 -25.02
C ASN A 69 -22.03 -17.92 -24.80
N ASP A 70 -20.77 -17.48 -24.93
CA ASP A 70 -19.58 -18.30 -24.67
C ASP A 70 -19.19 -18.21 -23.19
N SER A 71 -19.45 -19.30 -22.45
CA SER A 71 -19.10 -19.40 -21.02
C SER A 71 -17.59 -19.37 -20.74
N GLY A 72 -16.74 -19.65 -21.72
CA GLY A 72 -15.29 -19.48 -21.63
C GLY A 72 -14.91 -18.00 -21.69
N TRP A 73 -15.36 -17.29 -22.73
CA TRP A 73 -15.16 -15.85 -22.86
C TRP A 73 -15.74 -15.06 -21.68
N VAL A 74 -16.94 -15.37 -21.21
CA VAL A 74 -17.54 -14.69 -20.04
C VAL A 74 -16.70 -14.90 -18.78
N ARG A 75 -16.21 -16.13 -18.50
CA ARG A 75 -15.31 -16.40 -17.36
C ARG A 75 -13.98 -15.64 -17.50
N PHE A 76 -13.41 -15.58 -18.70
CA PHE A 76 -12.18 -14.84 -18.97
C PHE A 76 -12.35 -13.34 -18.68
N VAL A 77 -13.41 -12.71 -19.22
CA VAL A 77 -13.70 -11.28 -19.01
C VAL A 77 -13.98 -10.96 -17.54
N ILE A 78 -14.65 -11.86 -16.81
CA ILE A 78 -14.87 -11.73 -15.36
C ILE A 78 -13.54 -11.77 -14.59
N SER A 79 -12.62 -12.65 -14.98
CA SER A 79 -11.33 -12.85 -14.31
C SER A 79 -10.35 -11.69 -14.58
N ASP A 80 -10.05 -11.40 -15.85
CA ASP A 80 -9.18 -10.29 -16.28
C ASP A 80 -9.72 -8.95 -15.78
N GLY A 81 -11.02 -8.74 -15.90
CA GLY A 81 -11.67 -7.50 -15.50
C GLY A 81 -11.71 -7.25 -14.00
N ARG A 82 -11.41 -8.28 -13.18
CA ARG A 82 -11.72 -8.36 -11.74
C ARG A 82 -13.18 -7.93 -11.49
N CYS A 83 -14.10 -8.66 -12.12
CA CYS A 83 -15.53 -8.38 -12.05
C CYS A 83 -16.19 -9.04 -10.84
N PHE A 84 -17.08 -8.31 -10.19
CA PHE A 84 -17.89 -8.77 -9.08
C PHE A 84 -19.37 -8.70 -9.49
N MET A 85 -20.14 -9.70 -9.07
CA MET A 85 -21.59 -9.62 -9.17
C MET A 85 -22.09 -8.62 -8.10
N VAL A 86 -22.92 -7.67 -8.52
CA VAL A 86 -23.52 -6.62 -7.69
C VAL A 86 -25.02 -6.80 -7.62
N SER A 87 -25.63 -6.43 -6.49
CA SER A 87 -27.06 -6.62 -6.21
C SER A 87 -27.76 -5.28 -5.94
N PRO A 88 -29.03 -5.08 -6.37
CA PRO A 88 -29.79 -3.86 -6.07
C PRO A 88 -29.91 -3.51 -4.57
N SER A 89 -29.79 -4.51 -3.70
CA SER A 89 -29.76 -4.32 -2.23
C SER A 89 -28.47 -3.66 -1.70
N GLU A 90 -27.45 -3.49 -2.53
CA GLU A 90 -26.15 -2.94 -2.15
C GLU A 90 -26.08 -1.43 -2.43
N LYS A 91 -25.56 -0.66 -1.47
CA LYS A 91 -25.32 0.79 -1.64
C LYS A 91 -23.91 1.02 -2.18
N TRP A 92 -23.79 2.05 -3.01
CA TRP A 92 -22.54 2.46 -3.63
C TRP A 92 -22.41 3.99 -3.61
N GLU A 93 -21.22 4.49 -3.34
CA GLU A 93 -20.90 5.92 -3.24
C GLU A 93 -19.94 6.32 -4.38
N ALA A 94 -20.17 7.46 -5.01
CA ALA A 94 -19.33 7.91 -6.12
C ALA A 94 -17.94 8.41 -5.68
N ILE A 95 -16.90 7.99 -6.40
CA ILE A 95 -15.53 8.51 -6.27
C ILE A 95 -15.22 9.46 -7.42
N THR A 96 -15.55 9.09 -8.66
CA THR A 96 -15.37 9.96 -9.83
C THR A 96 -16.21 9.49 -11.01
N SER A 97 -16.48 10.39 -11.97
CA SER A 97 -17.08 10.06 -13.27
C SER A 97 -16.12 10.48 -14.39
N GLN A 98 -15.68 9.52 -15.20
CA GLN A 98 -14.77 9.75 -16.32
C GLN A 98 -15.09 8.85 -17.51
N GLY A 99 -14.96 9.39 -18.73
CA GLY A 99 -15.10 8.63 -19.97
C GLY A 99 -16.46 7.93 -20.17
N GLY A 100 -17.53 8.42 -19.53
CA GLY A 100 -18.86 7.80 -19.57
C GLY A 100 -19.05 6.61 -18.61
N MET A 101 -18.16 6.43 -17.62
CA MET A 101 -18.29 5.47 -16.53
C MET A 101 -18.38 6.19 -15.17
N LEU A 102 -19.03 5.54 -14.21
CA LEU A 102 -19.01 5.93 -12.80
C LEU A 102 -18.08 4.98 -12.03
N LEU A 103 -17.09 5.51 -11.33
CA LEU A 103 -16.27 4.73 -10.39
C LEU A 103 -16.88 4.85 -9.00
N LEU A 104 -17.39 3.75 -8.46
CA LEU A 104 -18.10 3.73 -7.18
C LEU A 104 -17.40 2.82 -6.16
N ARG A 105 -17.46 3.15 -4.86
CA ARG A 105 -17.12 2.25 -3.75
C ARG A 105 -18.37 1.72 -3.07
N ARG A 106 -18.30 0.51 -2.52
CA ARG A 106 -19.40 -0.11 -1.78
C ARG A 106 -19.56 0.52 -0.38
N ASP A 107 -20.78 0.78 0.03
CA ASP A 107 -21.16 1.11 1.41
C ASP A 107 -22.09 0.03 2.01
N PRO A 108 -21.78 -0.56 3.18
CA PRO A 108 -20.48 -0.54 3.85
C PRO A 108 -19.41 -1.26 3.01
N PRO A 109 -18.11 -0.92 3.18
CA PRO A 109 -17.03 -1.52 2.42
C PRO A 109 -16.87 -3.01 2.72
N ARG A 110 -16.61 -3.81 1.67
CA ARG A 110 -16.38 -5.26 1.75
C ARG A 110 -14.90 -5.56 1.62
N VAL A 111 -14.34 -6.36 2.54
CA VAL A 111 -12.93 -6.79 2.49
C VAL A 111 -12.64 -7.48 1.16
N GLY A 112 -11.57 -7.07 0.47
CA GLY A 112 -11.18 -7.59 -0.85
C GLY A 112 -11.95 -7.03 -2.05
N MET A 113 -12.93 -6.14 -1.85
CA MET A 113 -13.69 -5.49 -2.92
C MET A 113 -13.17 -4.05 -3.17
N PRO A 114 -12.36 -3.82 -4.21
CA PRO A 114 -11.95 -2.48 -4.62
C PRO A 114 -13.11 -1.67 -5.22
N PRO A 115 -12.95 -0.35 -5.46
CA PRO A 115 -13.87 0.43 -6.27
C PRO A 115 -14.08 -0.18 -7.66
N LEU A 116 -15.32 -0.17 -8.13
CA LEU A 116 -15.73 -0.79 -9.41
C LEU A 116 -16.26 0.27 -10.37
N SER A 117 -16.04 0.02 -11.66
CA SER A 117 -16.55 0.83 -12.76
C SER A 117 -17.94 0.34 -13.18
N PHE A 118 -18.92 1.23 -13.13
CA PHE A 118 -20.31 1.02 -13.55
C PHE A 118 -20.61 1.86 -14.80
N LEU A 119 -21.48 1.37 -15.68
CA LEU A 119 -22.17 2.22 -16.66
C LEU A 119 -23.26 3.03 -15.95
N PRO A 120 -23.55 4.28 -16.37
CA PRO A 120 -24.65 5.06 -15.80
C PRO A 120 -26.01 4.35 -15.85
N ALA A 121 -26.26 3.53 -16.89
CA ALA A 121 -27.50 2.74 -17.02
C ALA A 121 -27.56 1.50 -16.11
N GLN A 122 -26.47 1.11 -15.45
CA GLN A 122 -26.46 -0.01 -14.49
C GLN A 122 -26.89 0.41 -13.08
N VAL A 123 -27.03 1.71 -12.79
CA VAL A 123 -27.28 2.23 -11.44
C VAL A 123 -28.37 3.30 -11.41
N VAL A 124 -29.07 3.38 -10.28
CA VAL A 124 -30.06 4.40 -9.96
C VAL A 124 -29.65 5.17 -8.71
N THR A 125 -29.94 6.46 -8.65
CA THR A 125 -29.69 7.32 -7.48
C THR A 125 -30.88 7.32 -6.53
N GLY A 126 -30.63 7.21 -5.22
CA GLY A 126 -31.68 7.21 -4.19
C GLY A 126 -32.03 5.80 -3.67
N ALA A 127 -33.17 5.66 -2.99
CA ALA A 127 -33.54 4.43 -2.29
C ALA A 127 -33.70 3.22 -3.25
N PRO A 128 -33.34 2.00 -2.83
CA PRO A 128 -33.38 0.82 -3.70
C PRO A 128 -34.80 0.54 -4.18
N SER A 129 -34.99 0.51 -5.49
CA SER A 129 -36.22 0.04 -6.11
C SER A 129 -36.39 -1.46 -5.80
N LEU A 130 -37.37 -1.79 -4.95
CA LEU A 130 -37.81 -3.17 -4.79
C LEU A 130 -38.19 -3.75 -6.16
N PRO A 131 -37.73 -4.97 -6.52
CA PRO A 131 -38.19 -5.61 -7.73
C PRO A 131 -39.71 -5.79 -7.65
N ALA A 132 -40.42 -5.42 -8.72
CA ALA A 132 -41.86 -5.62 -8.78
C ALA A 132 -42.18 -7.11 -8.57
N ALA A 133 -43.01 -7.42 -7.59
CA ALA A 133 -43.31 -8.80 -7.23
C ALA A 133 -43.99 -9.51 -8.40
N VAL A 134 -43.28 -10.47 -9.00
CA VAL A 134 -43.85 -11.38 -9.99
C VAL A 134 -44.92 -12.20 -9.29
N ALA A 135 -46.18 -11.95 -9.64
CA ALA A 135 -47.31 -12.65 -9.04
C ALA A 135 -47.27 -14.13 -9.44
N VAL A 136 -46.91 -14.99 -8.47
CA VAL A 136 -47.01 -16.45 -8.63
C VAL A 136 -48.50 -16.83 -8.56
N PRO A 137 -49.08 -17.45 -9.60
CA PRO A 137 -50.44 -17.96 -9.54
C PRO A 137 -50.54 -19.11 -8.53
N PRO A 138 -51.66 -19.27 -7.81
CA PRO A 138 -51.80 -20.33 -6.81
C PRO A 138 -51.77 -21.73 -7.46
N PRO A 139 -51.19 -22.74 -6.79
CA PRO A 139 -51.27 -24.12 -7.25
C PRO A 139 -52.72 -24.63 -7.15
N ALA A 140 -53.12 -25.48 -8.09
CA ALA A 140 -54.45 -26.08 -8.12
C ALA A 140 -54.55 -27.29 -7.17
N ASP A 141 -55.76 -27.59 -6.69
CA ASP A 141 -56.05 -28.74 -5.84
C ASP A 141 -55.82 -30.09 -6.55
N THR A 142 -55.24 -31.05 -5.83
CA THR A 142 -55.38 -32.49 -6.14
C THR A 142 -55.61 -33.27 -4.85
N LEU A 143 -56.70 -34.03 -4.82
CA LEU A 143 -57.15 -34.83 -3.68
C LEU A 143 -56.61 -36.28 -3.72
N ASP A 144 -56.72 -36.93 -2.56
CA ASP A 144 -56.94 -38.37 -2.37
C ASP A 144 -55.81 -39.42 -2.56
N ASN A 145 -55.21 -39.77 -1.41
CA ASN A 145 -55.34 -41.09 -0.74
C ASN A 145 -54.47 -42.31 -1.20
N PRO A 146 -54.35 -43.40 -0.40
CA PRO A 146 -53.01 -43.92 -0.04
C PRO A 146 -52.81 -45.45 -0.12
N ALA A 147 -51.62 -45.92 0.24
CA ALA A 147 -51.34 -47.33 0.59
C ALA A 147 -50.25 -47.42 1.68
N ALA A 148 -50.18 -48.55 2.39
CA ALA A 148 -49.33 -48.74 3.59
C ALA A 148 -48.19 -49.76 3.38
N GLY A 149 -47.15 -49.65 4.20
CA GLY A 149 -46.05 -50.62 4.32
C GLY A 149 -45.21 -50.31 5.57
N ALA A 150 -45.01 -51.29 6.45
CA ALA A 150 -44.45 -51.08 7.79
C ALA A 150 -43.07 -51.75 7.97
N LEU A 151 -42.28 -51.24 8.94
CA LEU A 151 -41.75 -52.03 10.09
C LEU A 151 -40.84 -51.19 11.01
N SER A 152 -40.82 -51.58 12.29
CA SER A 152 -39.97 -51.10 13.41
C SER A 152 -39.50 -52.35 14.21
N PRO A 153 -38.69 -52.28 15.31
CA PRO A 153 -38.03 -51.16 15.99
C PRO A 153 -36.53 -51.39 16.32
N ALA A 154 -35.92 -50.52 17.15
CA ALA A 154 -34.60 -50.71 17.80
C ALA A 154 -34.68 -51.60 19.07
N PRO A 155 -33.55 -51.91 19.77
CA PRO A 155 -33.09 -51.09 20.91
C PRO A 155 -31.51 -51.08 21.07
N PRO A 156 -30.84 -50.80 22.24
CA PRO A 156 -30.03 -49.56 22.37
C PRO A 156 -28.65 -49.67 23.11
N ILE A 157 -28.06 -48.51 23.48
CA ILE A 157 -26.94 -48.26 24.43
C ILE A 157 -25.55 -48.70 23.90
N ALA A 158 -24.40 -48.04 24.13
CA ALA A 158 -24.03 -46.87 24.95
C ALA A 158 -23.41 -45.73 24.10
N GLY A 159 -23.04 -44.61 24.72
CA GLY A 159 -22.40 -43.47 24.03
C GLY A 159 -20.99 -43.20 24.53
N ASP A 160 -20.40 -42.12 24.03
CA ASP A 160 -19.54 -41.25 24.84
C ASP A 160 -19.56 -39.80 24.34
N THR A 161 -19.19 -38.84 25.19
CA THR A 161 -19.47 -37.40 24.97
C THR A 161 -18.20 -36.58 24.77
N ALA A 162 -18.16 -35.72 23.74
CA ALA A 162 -17.08 -34.75 23.54
C ALA A 162 -17.59 -33.43 22.92
N THR A 163 -18.10 -32.54 23.77
CA THR A 163 -18.44 -31.15 23.37
C THR A 163 -17.18 -30.30 23.33
N SER A 164 -16.98 -29.50 22.29
CA SER A 164 -15.94 -28.45 22.25
C SER A 164 -16.57 -27.09 22.01
N THR A 165 -16.77 -26.33 23.08
CA THR A 165 -17.03 -24.89 23.06
C THR A 165 -15.70 -24.14 23.07
N SER A 166 -15.48 -23.27 22.09
CA SER A 166 -14.31 -22.40 22.03
C SER A 166 -14.54 -21.13 22.85
N ASP A 167 -13.70 -20.85 23.87
CA ASP A 167 -13.63 -19.50 24.41
C ASP A 167 -12.25 -19.08 24.95
N ILE A 168 -11.90 -17.84 24.63
CA ILE A 168 -10.96 -16.88 25.24
C ILE A 168 -9.60 -17.35 25.83
N SER A 169 -8.55 -16.91 25.12
CA SER A 169 -7.20 -16.48 25.57
C SER A 169 -6.35 -17.32 26.54
N HIS A 170 -5.18 -17.74 26.05
CA HIS A 170 -3.88 -17.52 26.74
C HIS A 170 -2.73 -17.56 25.72
N ILE A 171 -1.72 -16.70 25.91
CA ILE A 171 -0.28 -16.78 25.54
C ILE A 171 0.28 -15.35 25.51
N LEU A 172 0.95 -15.00 26.60
CA LEU A 172 1.95 -13.93 26.72
C LEU A 172 2.94 -14.40 27.80
N PRO A 173 4.27 -14.28 27.64
CA PRO A 173 5.21 -14.94 28.55
C PRO A 173 5.24 -14.37 29.97
N GLU A 174 5.70 -15.19 30.91
CA GLU A 174 5.96 -14.78 32.29
C GLU A 174 7.04 -13.69 32.38
N GLY A 175 6.95 -12.84 33.41
CA GLY A 175 8.01 -11.89 33.79
C GLY A 175 7.76 -10.40 33.51
N TRP A 176 6.67 -10.02 32.84
CA TRP A 176 6.40 -8.60 32.52
C TRP A 176 5.27 -7.98 33.36
N GLN A 177 5.63 -7.35 34.49
CA GLN A 177 4.70 -6.58 35.31
C GLN A 177 4.72 -5.08 34.95
N LYS A 178 3.52 -4.46 34.99
CA LYS A 178 3.25 -3.10 34.52
C LYS A 178 3.15 -2.11 35.70
N PRO A 179 4.09 -1.18 35.89
CA PRO A 179 4.02 -0.22 36.99
C PRO A 179 2.85 0.77 36.82
N ARG A 180 2.05 0.97 37.87
CA ARG A 180 1.19 2.15 38.03
C ARG A 180 0.79 2.31 39.50
N LEU A 181 1.15 3.42 40.13
CA LEU A 181 0.36 4.23 41.09
C LEU A 181 1.25 5.33 41.69
N ALA A 182 0.64 6.27 42.43
CA ALA A 182 1.28 7.41 43.07
C ALA A 182 1.33 7.24 44.60
N ASP A 183 2.09 8.12 45.27
CA ASP A 183 2.00 8.66 46.65
C ASP A 183 1.52 7.72 47.79
N PRO A 184 2.25 7.67 48.92
CA PRO A 184 1.98 8.70 49.93
C PRO A 184 3.13 9.22 50.81
N ASP A 185 2.76 10.31 51.48
CA ASP A 185 3.32 11.14 52.57
C ASP A 185 3.76 10.41 53.87
N THR A 186 4.21 11.19 54.89
CA THR A 186 4.00 11.00 56.36
C THR A 186 5.22 10.88 57.33
N THR A 187 5.89 12.02 57.61
CA THR A 187 6.30 12.53 58.97
C THR A 187 7.53 12.08 59.84
N GLN A 188 8.05 13.09 60.61
CA GLN A 188 8.71 13.06 61.95
C GLN A 188 10.15 12.48 62.09
N SER A 189 11.08 12.90 62.99
CA SER A 189 11.22 13.96 64.04
C SER A 189 12.71 14.05 64.51
N SER A 190 13.27 14.93 65.38
CA SER A 190 12.93 16.24 66.02
C SER A 190 14.17 16.81 66.80
N THR A 191 14.16 18.10 67.23
CA THR A 191 14.99 18.76 68.31
C THR A 191 16.54 18.81 68.16
N HIS A 192 17.31 19.85 68.57
CA HIS A 192 17.33 20.62 69.85
C HIS A 192 17.97 22.05 69.74
N THR A 193 17.77 22.88 70.77
CA THR A 193 18.34 24.25 71.02
C THR A 193 19.63 24.20 71.90
N PRO A 194 20.44 25.29 72.06
CA PRO A 194 20.12 26.47 72.90
C PRO A 194 20.63 27.85 72.37
N ALA A 195 20.41 28.92 73.16
CA ALA A 195 20.92 30.30 72.97
C ALA A 195 21.98 30.66 74.04
N PRO A 196 22.63 31.87 74.03
CA PRO A 196 21.99 33.10 74.51
C PRO A 196 22.38 34.41 73.76
N SER A 197 21.84 35.55 74.24
CA SER A 197 22.04 36.96 73.79
C SER A 197 23.06 37.70 74.70
N PRO A 198 23.18 39.06 74.72
CA PRO A 198 22.92 40.12 73.72
C PRO A 198 24.12 41.11 73.54
N ASP A 199 23.99 42.16 72.71
CA ASP A 199 24.17 43.59 73.12
C ASP A 199 24.04 44.61 71.95
N ALA A 200 24.00 45.91 72.27
CA ALA A 200 23.77 47.09 71.41
C ALA A 200 24.80 48.21 71.78
N PRO A 201 24.67 49.53 71.44
CA PRO A 201 23.68 50.27 70.62
C PRO A 201 24.26 51.40 69.69
N ASN A 202 23.36 52.14 69.01
CA ASN A 202 23.51 53.52 68.48
C ASN A 202 24.58 53.78 67.37
N THR A 203 24.44 54.73 66.45
CA THR A 203 24.06 56.16 66.63
C THR A 203 23.53 56.81 65.34
N THR A 204 22.52 57.69 65.46
CA THR A 204 22.04 58.68 64.47
C THR A 204 22.53 60.09 64.86
N PRO A 205 22.68 61.10 63.96
CA PRO A 205 21.52 61.66 63.23
C PRO A 205 21.77 62.46 61.91
N ARG A 206 20.65 63.04 61.42
CA ARG A 206 20.52 64.36 60.74
C ARG A 206 20.87 64.51 59.24
N SER A 207 19.82 64.32 58.45
CA SER A 207 19.39 65.08 57.26
C SER A 207 20.17 66.33 56.79
N THR A 208 20.32 66.43 55.46
CA THR A 208 19.94 67.62 54.68
C THR A 208 19.51 67.23 53.25
N THR A 209 18.70 68.08 52.61
CA THR A 209 18.21 67.89 51.23
C THR A 209 19.18 68.44 50.18
N GLY A 210 19.33 67.73 49.06
CA GLY A 210 19.99 68.22 47.84
C GLY A 210 19.28 67.66 46.61
N THR A 211 18.86 68.52 45.69
CA THR A 211 18.23 68.13 44.41
C THR A 211 19.27 67.68 43.39
N PRO A 212 18.96 66.70 42.51
CA PRO A 212 19.91 66.19 41.53
C PRO A 212 20.08 67.15 40.34
N THR A 213 21.31 67.29 39.86
CA THR A 213 21.62 67.97 38.59
C THR A 213 22.46 67.07 37.68
N SER A 214 21.82 66.63 36.58
CA SER A 214 22.36 66.37 35.24
C SER A 214 23.56 65.39 35.01
N ASP A 215 23.40 64.63 33.91
CA ASP A 215 24.46 64.22 32.97
C ASP A 215 25.53 63.20 33.38
N SER A 216 25.11 61.93 33.38
CA SER A 216 25.94 60.80 32.88
C SER A 216 25.13 59.58 32.36
N GLY A 217 23.80 59.63 32.34
CA GLY A 217 22.95 58.45 32.02
C GLY A 217 22.74 58.14 30.53
N GLY A 218 22.73 59.17 29.66
CA GLY A 218 22.31 59.00 28.26
C GLY A 218 23.29 58.18 27.41
N THR A 219 24.60 58.33 27.64
CA THR A 219 25.65 57.62 26.90
C THR A 219 25.63 56.12 27.16
N ALA A 220 25.48 55.71 28.43
CA ALA A 220 25.39 54.29 28.79
C ALA A 220 24.18 53.59 28.16
N ALA A 221 23.01 54.25 28.16
CA ALA A 221 21.81 53.73 27.52
C ALA A 221 21.98 53.57 25.99
N LEU A 222 22.57 54.56 25.32
CA LEU A 222 22.86 54.50 23.88
C LEU A 222 23.87 53.39 23.55
N VAL A 223 24.93 53.21 24.34
CA VAL A 223 25.89 52.11 24.16
C VAL A 223 25.22 50.74 24.29
N ILE A 224 24.33 50.55 25.26
CA ILE A 224 23.57 49.30 25.41
C ILE A 224 22.67 49.05 24.19
N VAL A 225 21.94 50.06 23.71
CA VAL A 225 21.10 49.95 22.50
C VAL A 225 21.93 49.60 21.26
N LEU A 226 23.11 50.21 21.09
CA LEU A 226 24.03 49.90 19.98
C LEU A 226 24.58 48.47 20.08
N ILE A 227 24.89 47.97 21.27
CA ILE A 227 25.33 46.58 21.49
C ILE A 227 24.19 45.60 21.14
N PHE A 228 22.95 45.85 21.58
CA PHE A 228 21.80 45.02 21.21
C PHE A 228 21.53 45.06 19.70
N ALA A 229 21.61 46.23 19.06
CA ALA A 229 21.46 46.36 17.62
C ALA A 229 22.56 45.59 16.86
N ALA A 230 23.81 45.64 17.32
CA ALA A 230 24.92 44.87 16.75
C ALA A 230 24.72 43.35 16.92
N ILE A 231 24.25 42.89 18.08
CA ILE A 231 23.92 41.47 18.33
C ILE A 231 22.80 41.01 17.41
N ILE A 232 21.74 41.80 17.25
CA ILE A 232 20.61 41.50 16.34
C ILE A 232 21.09 41.48 14.88
N ALA A 233 21.94 42.42 14.48
CA ALA A 233 22.53 42.44 13.13
C ALA A 233 23.42 41.22 12.86
N VAL A 234 24.29 40.83 13.80
CA VAL A 234 25.13 39.62 13.68
C VAL A 234 24.28 38.36 13.66
N TRP A 235 23.23 38.27 14.48
CA TRP A 235 22.27 37.17 14.44
C TRP A 235 21.54 37.08 13.10
N TRP A 236 21.06 38.22 12.57
CA TRP A 236 20.36 38.31 11.29
C TRP A 236 21.28 37.95 10.11
N VAL A 237 22.52 38.43 10.09
CA VAL A 237 23.53 38.07 9.08
C VAL A 237 23.86 36.57 9.15
N ARG A 238 24.10 36.02 10.33
CA ARG A 238 24.35 34.57 10.51
C ARG A 238 23.16 33.71 10.10
N ARG A 239 21.94 34.16 10.43
CA ARG A 239 20.69 33.52 10.02
C ARG A 239 20.55 33.52 8.50
N ARG A 240 20.70 34.69 7.86
CA ARG A 240 20.58 34.85 6.41
C ARG A 240 21.64 34.06 5.65
N ALA A 241 22.88 34.00 6.15
CA ALA A 241 23.95 33.18 5.60
C ALA A 241 23.66 31.66 5.74
N ARG A 242 23.02 31.22 6.83
CA ARG A 242 22.55 29.84 7.00
C ARG A 242 21.41 29.51 6.03
N GLU A 243 20.44 30.41 5.89
CA GLU A 243 19.33 30.28 4.94
C GLU A 243 19.85 30.19 3.49
N GLN A 244 20.86 31.00 3.13
CA GLN A 244 21.55 30.92 1.83
C GLN A 244 22.34 29.60 1.64
N ARG A 245 23.08 29.11 2.66
CA ARG A 245 23.75 27.79 2.59
C ARG A 245 22.75 26.66 2.33
N LEU A 246 21.59 26.68 2.99
CA LEU A 246 20.51 25.71 2.77
C LEU A 246 19.92 25.80 1.36
N GLN A 247 19.76 27.01 0.82
CA GLN A 247 19.28 27.21 -0.56
C GLN A 247 20.27 26.68 -1.61
N HIS A 248 21.57 26.95 -1.46
CA HIS A 248 22.59 26.41 -2.38
C HIS A 248 22.72 24.88 -2.26
N ALA A 249 22.67 24.34 -1.03
CA ALA A 249 22.62 22.89 -0.78
C ALA A 249 21.41 22.23 -1.47
N TRP A 250 20.23 22.87 -1.40
CA TRP A 250 19.03 22.40 -2.10
C TRP A 250 19.17 22.49 -3.63
N GLN A 251 19.72 23.58 -4.17
CA GLN A 251 19.93 23.72 -5.62
C GLN A 251 20.82 22.60 -6.20
N VAL A 252 21.89 22.20 -5.48
CA VAL A 252 22.75 21.07 -5.87
C VAL A 252 21.97 19.75 -5.90
N ILE A 253 21.11 19.51 -4.89
CA ILE A 253 20.26 18.31 -4.82
C ILE A 253 19.23 18.30 -5.95
N ASP A 254 18.48 19.40 -6.13
CA ASP A 254 17.37 19.48 -7.09
C ASP A 254 17.85 19.37 -8.54
N THR A 255 18.98 20.02 -8.86
CA THR A 255 19.62 19.91 -10.18
C THR A 255 19.99 18.46 -10.51
N GLU A 256 20.48 17.70 -9.53
CA GLU A 256 20.86 16.31 -9.76
C GLU A 256 19.66 15.35 -9.79
N ILE A 257 18.59 15.61 -9.04
CA ILE A 257 17.34 14.83 -9.14
C ILE A 257 16.72 15.01 -10.52
N GLU A 258 16.62 16.25 -11.02
CA GLU A 258 16.08 16.53 -12.35
C GLU A 258 17.03 15.98 -13.46
N SER A 259 18.35 15.98 -13.26
CA SER A 259 19.31 15.34 -14.20
C SER A 259 19.10 13.83 -14.32
N GLN A 260 18.71 13.16 -13.23
CA GLN A 260 18.45 11.73 -13.18
C GLN A 260 16.96 11.35 -13.35
N ALA A 261 16.07 12.32 -13.65
CA ALA A 261 14.63 12.13 -13.66
C ALA A 261 14.15 10.93 -14.50
N SER A 262 14.72 10.75 -15.69
CA SER A 262 14.37 9.65 -16.60
C SER A 262 14.75 8.27 -16.07
N ALA A 263 15.89 8.17 -15.38
CA ALA A 263 16.36 6.94 -14.73
C ALA A 263 15.52 6.62 -13.48
N LEU A 264 15.22 7.64 -12.66
CA LEU A 264 14.37 7.53 -11.47
C LEU A 264 12.95 7.08 -11.83
N GLN A 265 12.34 7.64 -12.88
CA GLN A 265 11.05 7.19 -13.43
C GLN A 265 11.08 5.71 -13.85
N VAL A 266 12.11 5.29 -14.59
CA VAL A 266 12.25 3.90 -15.04
C VAL A 266 12.43 2.96 -13.85
N ARG A 267 13.25 3.33 -12.87
CA ARG A 267 13.44 2.55 -11.62
C ARG A 267 12.16 2.44 -10.81
N ARG A 268 11.40 3.52 -10.65
CA ARG A 268 10.11 3.49 -9.96
C ARG A 268 9.13 2.53 -10.64
N ILE A 269 9.04 2.56 -11.98
CA ILE A 269 8.18 1.64 -12.75
C ILE A 269 8.65 0.18 -12.62
N GLN A 270 9.95 -0.09 -12.56
CA GLN A 270 10.52 -1.43 -12.38
C GLN A 270 10.32 -2.00 -10.97
N LEU A 271 10.38 -1.15 -9.93
CA LEU A 271 10.40 -1.57 -8.53
C LEU A 271 9.02 -1.48 -7.84
N ALA A 272 8.06 -0.75 -8.42
CA ALA A 272 6.67 -0.69 -8.00
C ALA A 272 5.86 -1.92 -8.48
N THR A 273 6.24 -3.11 -8.01
CA THR A 273 5.60 -4.38 -8.37
C THR A 273 4.25 -4.56 -7.65
N PRO A 274 3.16 -4.99 -8.32
CA PRO A 274 1.94 -5.39 -7.63
C PRO A 274 2.17 -6.62 -6.74
N ASP A 275 1.46 -6.70 -5.61
CA ASP A 275 1.37 -7.89 -4.77
C ASP A 275 0.28 -8.87 -5.27
N HIS A 276 0.14 -10.00 -4.58
CA HIS A 276 -0.86 -11.04 -4.90
C HIS A 276 -2.32 -10.57 -4.80
N TYR A 277 -2.60 -9.40 -4.23
CA TYR A 277 -3.93 -8.80 -4.09
C TYR A 277 -4.16 -7.64 -5.10
N GLY A 278 -3.12 -7.24 -5.83
CA GLY A 278 -3.09 -6.13 -6.77
C GLY A 278 -2.76 -4.78 -6.14
N THR A 279 -2.27 -4.74 -4.89
CA THR A 279 -1.74 -3.54 -4.25
C THR A 279 -0.33 -3.26 -4.79
N VAL A 280 -0.01 -2.01 -5.15
CA VAL A 280 1.34 -1.68 -5.63
C VAL A 280 2.31 -1.66 -4.44
N ASN A 281 3.22 -2.63 -4.38
CA ASN A 281 4.24 -2.71 -3.34
C ASN A 281 5.41 -1.79 -3.68
N LEU A 282 5.61 -0.74 -2.87
CA LEU A 282 6.67 0.25 -3.04
C LEU A 282 7.89 0.00 -2.16
N VAL A 283 7.99 -1.10 -1.41
CA VAL A 283 9.09 -1.33 -0.43
C VAL A 283 10.45 -1.43 -1.13
N LYS A 284 10.51 -2.05 -2.33
CA LYS A 284 11.73 -2.09 -3.15
C LYS A 284 12.12 -0.70 -3.65
N TRP A 285 11.14 0.11 -4.02
CA TRP A 285 11.35 1.48 -4.53
C TRP A 285 11.84 2.44 -3.44
N HIS A 286 11.28 2.41 -2.22
CA HIS A 286 11.78 3.24 -1.12
C HIS A 286 13.25 2.98 -0.79
N LYS A 287 13.70 1.70 -0.85
CA LYS A 287 15.12 1.34 -0.69
C LYS A 287 16.01 1.86 -1.81
N GLU A 288 15.50 1.96 -3.05
CA GLU A 288 16.23 2.58 -4.16
C GLU A 288 16.36 4.11 -3.95
N ILE A 289 15.34 4.78 -3.38
CA ILE A 289 15.46 6.20 -2.97
C ILE A 289 16.56 6.37 -1.91
N GLU A 290 16.55 5.55 -0.85
CA GLU A 290 17.58 5.57 0.20
C GLU A 290 18.98 5.33 -0.36
N TYR A 291 19.13 4.35 -1.25
CA TYR A 291 20.39 4.03 -1.94
C TYR A 291 20.85 5.16 -2.86
N PHE A 292 19.98 5.71 -3.70
CA PHE A 292 20.29 6.84 -4.58
C PHE A 292 20.75 8.07 -3.78
N CYS A 293 20.03 8.40 -2.71
CA CYS A 293 20.36 9.53 -1.86
C CYS A 293 21.71 9.36 -1.15
N SER A 294 21.93 8.19 -0.53
CA SER A 294 23.16 7.93 0.24
C SER A 294 24.40 7.73 -0.64
N SER A 295 24.28 7.05 -1.78
CA SER A 295 25.42 6.81 -2.68
C SER A 295 25.80 8.02 -3.53
N ARG A 296 24.82 8.81 -3.98
CA ARG A 296 25.02 9.86 -4.99
C ARG A 296 24.78 11.27 -4.46
N LEU A 297 23.61 11.57 -3.91
CA LEU A 297 23.30 12.93 -3.45
C LEU A 297 24.17 13.36 -2.26
N VAL A 298 24.35 12.50 -1.24
CA VAL A 298 25.23 12.79 -0.10
C VAL A 298 26.69 12.95 -0.54
N THR A 299 27.16 12.16 -1.51
CA THR A 299 28.52 12.25 -2.07
C THR A 299 28.75 13.60 -2.77
N ILE A 300 27.83 14.01 -3.65
CA ILE A 300 27.89 15.28 -4.38
C ILE A 300 27.78 16.46 -3.41
N LEU A 301 26.85 16.40 -2.45
CA LEU A 301 26.63 17.44 -1.44
C LEU A 301 27.85 17.60 -0.51
N SER A 302 28.53 16.51 -0.18
CA SER A 302 29.77 16.51 0.61
C SER A 302 30.94 17.11 -0.19
N ALA A 303 31.09 16.74 -1.46
CA ALA A 303 32.09 17.33 -2.36
C ALA A 303 31.86 18.84 -2.58
N ALA A 304 30.60 19.30 -2.55
CA ALA A 304 30.24 20.72 -2.60
C ALA A 304 30.40 21.48 -1.26
N GLY A 305 30.85 20.83 -0.17
CA GLY A 305 31.04 21.46 1.14
C GLY A 305 29.76 21.74 1.94
N TYR A 306 28.66 21.05 1.59
CA TYR A 306 27.33 21.20 2.19
C TYR A 306 26.79 19.92 2.86
N GLY A 307 27.59 18.87 2.99
CA GLY A 307 27.18 17.58 3.58
C GLY A 307 26.62 17.70 5.01
N ASP A 308 27.03 18.75 5.75
CA ASP A 308 26.51 19.14 7.06
C ASP A 308 25.01 19.50 7.05
N GLN A 309 24.45 19.85 5.89
CA GLN A 309 23.04 20.20 5.72
C GLN A 309 22.14 18.98 5.43
N TRP A 310 22.69 17.80 5.11
CA TRP A 310 21.91 16.61 4.73
C TRP A 310 20.79 16.24 5.73
N PRO A 311 21.01 16.23 7.08
CA PRO A 311 19.96 15.88 8.04
C PRO A 311 18.76 16.83 8.05
N LEU A 312 18.90 18.05 7.51
CA LEU A 312 17.84 19.05 7.39
C LEU A 312 17.09 18.96 6.04
N LEU A 313 17.68 18.30 5.05
CA LEU A 313 17.17 18.25 3.67
C LEU A 313 16.68 16.86 3.25
N SER A 314 17.08 15.79 3.94
CA SER A 314 16.81 14.39 3.58
C SER A 314 15.33 14.07 3.35
N GLN A 315 14.44 14.46 4.27
CA GLN A 315 13.00 14.20 4.15
C GLN A 315 12.38 14.89 2.92
N HIS A 316 12.75 16.14 2.67
CA HIS A 316 12.30 16.91 1.49
C HIS A 316 12.90 16.34 0.19
N THR A 317 14.16 15.88 0.25
CA THR A 317 14.83 15.17 -0.85
C THR A 317 14.06 13.91 -1.26
N TYR A 318 13.64 13.07 -0.30
CA TYR A 318 12.88 11.85 -0.59
C TYR A 318 11.53 12.16 -1.25
N GLN A 319 10.82 13.18 -0.76
CA GLN A 319 9.55 13.65 -1.34
C GLN A 319 9.74 14.15 -2.77
N ARG A 320 10.83 14.90 -3.03
CA ARG A 320 11.17 15.40 -4.37
C ARG A 320 11.58 14.28 -5.34
N VAL A 321 12.34 13.28 -4.90
CA VAL A 321 12.66 12.10 -5.71
C VAL A 321 11.38 11.35 -6.10
N GLU A 322 10.46 11.13 -5.15
CA GLU A 322 9.16 10.51 -5.45
C GLU A 322 8.31 11.36 -6.39
N GLU A 323 8.28 12.68 -6.24
CA GLU A 323 7.60 13.60 -7.16
C GLU A 323 8.16 13.46 -8.59
N VAL A 324 9.47 13.67 -8.78
CA VAL A 324 10.13 13.61 -10.10
C VAL A 324 9.99 12.23 -10.76
N ALA A 325 10.04 11.14 -9.96
CA ALA A 325 9.89 9.77 -10.44
C ALA A 325 8.43 9.36 -10.72
N SER A 326 7.44 10.00 -10.07
CA SER A 326 6.01 9.71 -10.25
C SER A 326 5.34 10.55 -11.34
N ARG A 327 5.96 11.65 -11.80
CA ARG A 327 5.53 12.43 -12.97
C ARG A 327 5.28 11.51 -14.19
N SER A 328 4.02 11.33 -14.55
CA SER A 328 3.63 10.75 -15.83
C SER A 328 4.25 11.57 -16.98
N ARG A 329 4.85 10.87 -17.95
CA ARG A 329 5.63 11.51 -19.02
C ARG A 329 4.74 12.14 -20.09
N THR A 330 4.17 13.31 -19.77
CA THR A 330 3.27 14.09 -20.64
C THR A 330 3.85 14.23 -22.06
N GLY A 331 3.07 13.87 -23.07
CA GLY A 331 3.50 13.91 -24.48
C GLY A 331 4.30 12.70 -24.96
N THR A 332 4.86 11.87 -24.08
CA THR A 332 5.17 10.48 -24.46
C THR A 332 3.88 9.67 -24.33
N ALA A 333 3.18 9.47 -25.45
CA ALA A 333 2.31 8.33 -25.56
C ALA A 333 3.16 7.10 -25.22
N ILE A 334 2.84 6.40 -24.13
CA ILE A 334 3.34 5.04 -23.92
C ILE A 334 2.86 4.29 -25.16
N PRO A 335 3.74 3.83 -26.08
CA PRO A 335 3.29 3.05 -27.23
C PRO A 335 2.55 1.86 -26.61
N PRO A 336 1.25 1.69 -26.91
CA PRO A 336 0.33 0.97 -26.04
C PRO A 336 0.96 -0.37 -25.70
N ARG A 337 1.35 -0.54 -24.42
CA ARG A 337 2.26 -1.62 -23.94
C ARG A 337 1.88 -2.87 -24.70
N TYR A 338 2.79 -3.41 -25.50
CA TYR A 338 2.45 -4.48 -26.45
C TYR A 338 1.67 -5.57 -25.71
N MET A 339 0.35 -5.58 -25.93
CA MET A 339 -0.56 -6.47 -25.23
C MET A 339 -0.55 -7.75 -26.03
N SER A 340 0.30 -8.68 -25.61
CA SER A 340 0.28 -10.03 -26.13
C SER A 340 -1.11 -10.63 -25.99
N ASP A 341 -1.57 -11.26 -27.06
CA ASP A 341 -2.74 -12.11 -27.04
C ASP A 341 -2.23 -13.55 -26.96
N PRO A 342 -2.38 -14.28 -25.85
CA PRO A 342 -1.84 -15.63 -25.73
C PRO A 342 -2.47 -16.62 -26.73
N ARG A 343 -3.52 -16.23 -27.47
CA ARG A 343 -4.09 -17.03 -28.57
C ARG A 343 -3.28 -16.95 -29.87
N VAL A 344 -2.33 -16.00 -29.99
CA VAL A 344 -1.51 -15.79 -31.19
C VAL A 344 -0.05 -15.60 -30.79
N PHE A 345 0.84 -16.45 -31.31
CA PHE A 345 2.28 -16.31 -31.07
C PHE A 345 2.82 -15.00 -31.67
N ASP A 346 3.58 -14.26 -30.86
CA ASP A 346 4.36 -13.10 -31.29
C ASP A 346 5.72 -13.14 -30.56
N PRO A 347 6.87 -13.04 -31.25
CA PRO A 347 8.19 -13.02 -30.61
C PRO A 347 8.42 -11.89 -29.58
N ARG A 348 7.49 -10.94 -29.48
CA ARG A 348 7.50 -9.81 -28.53
C ARG A 348 6.56 -9.98 -27.33
N MET A 349 5.87 -11.12 -27.24
CA MET A 349 4.95 -11.40 -26.13
C MET A 349 5.68 -11.48 -24.78
N ASP A 350 4.97 -11.21 -23.68
CA ASP A 350 5.51 -11.45 -22.35
C ASP A 350 5.72 -12.97 -22.14
N PRO A 351 6.77 -13.42 -21.42
CA PRO A 351 6.96 -14.83 -21.12
C PRO A 351 5.73 -15.51 -20.50
N ILE A 352 4.97 -14.81 -19.64
CA ILE A 352 3.75 -15.35 -19.02
C ILE A 352 2.64 -15.55 -20.07
N ASP A 353 2.57 -14.70 -21.11
CA ASP A 353 1.65 -14.91 -22.23
C ASP A 353 2.14 -16.02 -23.17
N TYR A 354 3.45 -16.28 -23.25
CA TYR A 354 3.98 -17.44 -23.97
C TYR A 354 3.71 -18.76 -23.24
N GLU A 355 3.77 -18.78 -21.91
CA GLU A 355 3.33 -19.91 -21.08
C GLU A 355 1.83 -20.21 -21.28
N ARG A 356 1.00 -19.16 -21.26
CA ARG A 356 -0.44 -19.25 -21.60
C ARG A 356 -0.67 -19.72 -23.04
N HIS A 357 0.15 -19.29 -24.00
CA HIS A 357 0.08 -19.75 -25.38
C HIS A 357 0.36 -21.26 -25.49
N CYS A 358 1.40 -21.74 -24.80
CA CYS A 358 1.72 -23.17 -24.74
C CYS A 358 0.62 -23.99 -24.06
N ALA A 359 -0.03 -23.45 -23.01
CA ALA A 359 -1.21 -24.08 -22.41
C ALA A 359 -2.40 -24.14 -23.38
N LEU A 360 -2.73 -23.05 -24.07
CA LEU A 360 -3.82 -22.99 -25.05
C LEU A 360 -3.62 -23.95 -26.23
N LEU A 361 -2.37 -24.16 -26.69
CA LEU A 361 -2.05 -25.16 -27.72
C LEU A 361 -2.29 -26.60 -27.24
N LEU A 362 -2.06 -26.88 -25.95
CA LEU A 362 -2.36 -28.17 -25.33
C LEU A 362 -3.86 -28.35 -25.09
N GLU A 363 -4.59 -27.31 -24.65
CA GLU A 363 -6.05 -27.32 -24.55
C GLU A 363 -6.71 -27.62 -25.91
N GLN A 364 -6.22 -27.00 -26.99
CA GLN A 364 -6.68 -27.26 -28.37
C GLN A 364 -6.42 -28.71 -28.84
N ALA A 365 -5.42 -29.38 -28.26
CA ALA A 365 -5.14 -30.81 -28.46
C ALA A 365 -5.79 -31.71 -27.40
N GLY A 366 -6.75 -31.20 -26.63
CA GLY A 366 -7.57 -31.98 -25.69
C GLY A 366 -6.87 -32.35 -24.39
N TRP A 367 -5.86 -31.61 -23.95
CA TRP A 367 -5.29 -31.73 -22.60
C TRP A 367 -5.99 -30.77 -21.61
N ASP A 368 -6.23 -31.21 -20.37
CA ASP A 368 -6.46 -30.33 -19.21
C ASP A 368 -5.13 -29.65 -18.85
N ALA A 369 -4.83 -28.52 -19.49
CA ALA A 369 -3.60 -27.76 -19.28
C ALA A 369 -3.83 -26.55 -18.35
N ARG A 370 -2.84 -26.25 -17.50
CA ARG A 370 -2.86 -25.08 -16.63
C ARG A 370 -1.47 -24.50 -16.43
N VAL A 371 -1.36 -23.19 -16.60
CA VAL A 371 -0.17 -22.42 -16.20
C VAL A 371 -0.04 -22.46 -14.68
N THR A 372 1.19 -22.55 -14.17
CA THR A 372 1.49 -22.59 -12.73
C THR A 372 1.63 -21.18 -12.15
N GLN A 373 2.16 -21.06 -10.93
CA GLN A 373 2.53 -19.77 -10.35
C GLN A 373 4.05 -19.63 -10.41
N ALA A 374 4.53 -18.55 -11.04
CA ALA A 374 5.95 -18.23 -11.29
C ALA A 374 6.80 -17.91 -10.03
N SER A 375 6.54 -18.62 -8.93
CA SER A 375 7.22 -18.52 -7.65
C SER A 375 7.04 -19.84 -6.88
N GLY A 376 7.95 -20.79 -7.11
CA GLY A 376 7.99 -22.07 -6.39
C GLY A 376 7.52 -23.27 -7.20
N ASP A 377 7.22 -23.07 -8.49
CA ASP A 377 6.95 -24.08 -9.53
C ASP A 377 8.02 -25.18 -9.68
N GLN A 378 9.28 -24.87 -9.36
CA GLN A 378 10.48 -25.70 -9.59
C GLN A 378 10.75 -26.05 -11.07
N GLY A 379 10.35 -25.19 -12.01
CA GLY A 379 10.59 -25.35 -13.45
C GLY A 379 9.46 -26.04 -14.23
N ALA A 380 8.26 -26.13 -13.67
CA ALA A 380 7.04 -26.46 -14.42
C ALA A 380 6.22 -25.17 -14.64
N ASP A 381 6.24 -24.61 -15.85
CA ASP A 381 5.45 -23.41 -16.13
C ASP A 381 4.01 -23.78 -16.55
N VAL A 382 3.84 -24.93 -17.20
CA VAL A 382 2.52 -25.53 -17.49
C VAL A 382 2.52 -26.99 -17.01
N ILE A 383 1.41 -27.39 -16.39
CA ILE A 383 1.09 -28.78 -16.07
C ILE A 383 -0.12 -29.17 -16.92
N ALA A 384 -0.07 -30.29 -17.62
CA ALA A 384 -1.19 -30.75 -18.45
C ALA A 384 -1.51 -32.23 -18.25
N ILE A 385 -2.79 -32.60 -18.38
CA ILE A 385 -3.28 -33.98 -18.16
C ILE A 385 -4.19 -34.40 -19.31
N ARG A 386 -3.97 -35.59 -19.90
CA ARG A 386 -4.85 -36.19 -20.93
C ARG A 386 -4.86 -37.70 -20.79
N ASN A 387 -6.06 -38.30 -20.79
CA ASN A 387 -6.25 -39.77 -20.70
C ASN A 387 -5.51 -40.45 -19.53
N GLY A 388 -5.35 -39.76 -18.40
CA GLY A 388 -4.62 -40.24 -17.22
C GLY A 388 -3.12 -39.94 -17.20
N MET A 389 -2.52 -39.59 -18.34
CA MET A 389 -1.12 -39.15 -18.42
C MET A 389 -0.98 -37.69 -17.96
N LYS A 390 -0.01 -37.41 -17.09
CA LYS A 390 0.39 -36.08 -16.63
C LYS A 390 1.73 -35.68 -17.24
N ILE A 391 1.82 -34.46 -17.77
CA ILE A 391 3.05 -33.85 -18.27
C ILE A 391 3.37 -32.53 -17.58
N VAL A 392 4.67 -32.21 -17.51
CA VAL A 392 5.17 -30.86 -17.19
C VAL A 392 5.83 -30.22 -18.39
N VAL A 393 5.70 -28.91 -18.52
CA VAL A 393 6.27 -28.13 -19.63
C VAL A 393 7.01 -26.91 -19.08
N GLN A 394 8.27 -26.77 -19.49
CA GLN A 394 9.08 -25.56 -19.30
C GLN A 394 9.11 -24.79 -20.62
N CYS A 395 8.47 -23.62 -20.65
CA CYS A 395 8.37 -22.69 -21.77
C CYS A 395 9.54 -21.70 -21.72
N LYS A 396 10.34 -21.61 -22.79
CA LYS A 396 11.44 -20.62 -22.93
C LYS A 396 11.25 -19.78 -24.19
N LEU A 397 10.76 -18.56 -24.03
CA LEU A 397 10.68 -17.53 -25.09
C LEU A 397 12.04 -16.80 -25.19
N TYR A 398 12.90 -17.18 -26.14
CA TYR A 398 14.26 -16.63 -26.30
C TYR A 398 14.57 -16.19 -27.73
N SER A 399 15.54 -15.27 -27.87
CA SER A 399 16.16 -14.86 -29.14
C SER A 399 17.45 -15.63 -29.48
N SER A 400 17.85 -16.59 -28.64
CA SER A 400 19.05 -17.41 -28.79
C SER A 400 18.77 -18.88 -28.41
N PRO A 401 19.59 -19.84 -28.87
CA PRO A 401 19.31 -21.26 -28.66
C PRO A 401 19.25 -21.68 -27.18
N VAL A 402 18.27 -22.51 -26.85
CA VAL A 402 18.03 -23.02 -25.49
C VAL A 402 19.10 -24.05 -25.10
N GLY A 403 19.77 -23.78 -23.97
CA GLY A 403 20.82 -24.63 -23.40
C GLY A 403 20.37 -25.53 -22.24
N ASN A 404 21.31 -26.34 -21.75
CA ASN A 404 21.10 -27.42 -20.77
C ASN A 404 20.26 -27.06 -19.54
N LYS A 405 20.32 -25.81 -19.06
CA LYS A 405 19.58 -25.37 -17.87
C LYS A 405 18.07 -25.64 -17.98
N ALA A 406 17.45 -25.36 -19.12
CA ALA A 406 16.02 -25.61 -19.30
C ALA A 406 15.65 -27.11 -19.24
N VAL A 407 16.56 -27.98 -19.68
CA VAL A 407 16.40 -29.44 -19.61
C VAL A 407 16.55 -29.94 -18.16
N GLN A 408 17.45 -29.33 -17.38
CA GLN A 408 17.62 -29.61 -15.95
C GLN A 408 16.40 -29.15 -15.13
N GLU A 409 15.86 -27.97 -15.46
CA GLU A 409 14.63 -27.44 -14.85
C GLU A 409 13.44 -28.36 -15.15
N ALA A 410 13.16 -28.67 -16.43
CA ALA A 410 12.06 -29.57 -16.81
C ALA A 410 12.21 -31.00 -16.25
N TYR A 411 13.43 -31.54 -16.17
CA TYR A 411 13.68 -32.84 -15.54
C TYR A 411 13.42 -32.81 -14.02
N THR A 412 13.85 -31.75 -13.33
CA THR A 412 13.60 -31.58 -11.88
C THR A 412 12.11 -31.42 -11.60
N ALA A 413 11.44 -30.58 -12.40
CA ALA A 413 10.00 -30.38 -12.37
C ALA A 413 9.22 -31.69 -12.56
N LYS A 414 9.70 -32.59 -13.44
CA LYS A 414 9.11 -33.93 -13.65
C LYS A 414 9.02 -34.71 -12.34
N GLN A 415 10.13 -34.77 -11.61
CA GLN A 415 10.25 -35.52 -10.37
C GLN A 415 9.44 -34.85 -9.26
N HIS A 416 9.51 -33.52 -9.13
CA HIS A 416 8.77 -32.78 -8.11
C HIS A 416 7.24 -32.87 -8.30
N GLN A 417 6.77 -32.85 -9.55
CA GLN A 417 5.36 -32.96 -9.88
C GLN A 417 4.84 -34.40 -9.98
N GLY A 418 5.71 -35.41 -10.02
CA GLY A 418 5.30 -36.80 -10.30
C GLY A 418 4.59 -36.92 -11.66
N ALA A 419 5.24 -36.46 -12.73
CA ALA A 419 4.70 -36.47 -14.09
C ALA A 419 5.34 -37.56 -14.96
N ASP A 420 4.57 -38.14 -15.88
CA ASP A 420 4.97 -39.24 -16.75
C ASP A 420 5.98 -38.80 -17.82
N ALA A 421 5.81 -37.57 -18.34
CA ALA A 421 6.75 -36.93 -19.26
C ALA A 421 7.04 -35.47 -18.88
N ALA A 422 8.15 -34.96 -19.41
CA ALA A 422 8.55 -33.57 -19.27
C ALA A 422 9.02 -33.02 -20.61
N ILE A 423 8.69 -31.75 -20.88
CA ILE A 423 8.92 -31.10 -22.17
C ILE A 423 9.59 -29.76 -21.93
N VAL A 424 10.62 -29.41 -22.72
CA VAL A 424 11.03 -28.02 -22.92
C VAL A 424 10.44 -27.54 -24.24
N VAL A 425 9.73 -26.41 -24.19
CA VAL A 425 9.06 -25.79 -25.33
C VAL A 425 9.65 -24.42 -25.59
N THR A 426 9.93 -24.10 -26.85
CA THR A 426 10.53 -22.81 -27.23
C THR A 426 10.10 -22.36 -28.62
N ASN A 427 10.39 -21.09 -28.93
CA ASN A 427 10.34 -20.48 -30.26
C ASN A 427 11.71 -20.51 -30.98
N ALA A 428 12.75 -21.01 -30.33
CA ALA A 428 14.13 -20.98 -30.78
C ALA A 428 14.67 -22.41 -31.05
N GLU A 429 15.93 -22.52 -31.45
CA GLU A 429 16.60 -23.83 -31.54
C GLU A 429 17.09 -24.33 -30.16
N PHE A 430 17.45 -25.61 -30.08
CA PHE A 430 18.15 -26.20 -28.93
C PHE A 430 19.63 -26.43 -29.26
N THR A 431 20.53 -26.12 -28.32
CA THR A 431 21.96 -26.39 -28.50
C THR A 431 22.26 -27.89 -28.61
N PRO A 432 23.37 -28.30 -29.26
CA PRO A 432 23.76 -29.72 -29.31
C PRO A 432 23.87 -30.36 -27.93
N GLN A 433 24.35 -29.61 -26.93
CA GLN A 433 24.48 -30.08 -25.55
C GLN A 433 23.12 -30.24 -24.84
N ALA A 434 22.14 -29.38 -25.15
CA ALA A 434 20.78 -29.52 -24.65
C ALA A 434 20.10 -30.77 -25.24
N ARG A 435 20.29 -31.02 -26.55
CA ARG A 435 19.81 -32.23 -27.23
C ARG A 435 20.45 -33.51 -26.68
N GLN A 436 21.76 -33.48 -26.41
CA GLN A 436 22.48 -34.59 -25.77
C GLN A 436 21.98 -34.86 -24.33
N LEU A 437 21.75 -33.81 -23.54
CA LEU A 437 21.23 -33.97 -22.18
C LEU A 437 19.78 -34.49 -22.19
N ALA A 438 18.94 -33.98 -23.10
CA ALA A 438 17.56 -34.44 -23.26
C ALA A 438 17.47 -35.94 -23.59
N SER A 439 18.37 -36.45 -24.45
CA SER A 439 18.41 -37.87 -24.79
C SER A 439 18.81 -38.77 -23.60
N THR A 440 19.47 -38.24 -22.56
CA THR A 440 19.80 -38.99 -21.34
C THR A 440 18.80 -38.78 -20.20
N THR A 441 18.07 -37.67 -20.17
CA THR A 441 17.05 -37.37 -19.14
C THR A 441 15.63 -37.80 -19.51
N GLY A 442 15.37 -38.13 -20.78
CA GLY A 442 14.02 -38.44 -21.27
C GLY A 442 13.10 -37.21 -21.30
N VAL A 443 13.68 -36.02 -21.49
CA VAL A 443 12.94 -34.75 -21.63
C VAL A 443 12.74 -34.48 -23.12
N TYR A 444 11.50 -34.26 -23.53
CA TYR A 444 11.18 -33.90 -24.91
C TYR A 444 11.57 -32.45 -25.21
N LEU A 445 12.11 -32.20 -26.41
CA LEU A 445 12.50 -30.86 -26.86
C LEU A 445 11.65 -30.49 -28.08
N LEU A 446 10.71 -29.55 -27.91
CA LEU A 446 9.72 -29.18 -28.92
C LEU A 446 9.78 -27.69 -29.27
N HIS A 447 9.52 -27.37 -30.53
CA HIS A 447 9.01 -26.06 -30.90
C HIS A 447 7.53 -25.97 -30.48
N HIS A 448 7.01 -24.79 -30.10
CA HIS A 448 5.61 -24.67 -29.64
C HIS A 448 4.59 -25.19 -30.67
N GLN A 449 4.85 -25.04 -31.96
CA GLN A 449 4.01 -25.58 -33.04
C GLN A 449 3.87 -27.12 -33.02
N GLN A 450 4.73 -27.84 -32.32
CA GLN A 450 4.69 -29.31 -32.18
C GLN A 450 3.90 -29.76 -30.94
N LEU A 451 3.48 -28.84 -30.06
CA LEU A 451 2.65 -29.19 -28.89
C LEU A 451 1.29 -29.81 -29.26
N PRO A 452 0.55 -29.34 -30.28
CA PRO A 452 -0.75 -29.93 -30.61
C PRO A 452 -0.64 -31.38 -31.11
N GLU A 453 0.48 -31.72 -31.75
CA GLU A 453 0.78 -33.06 -32.26
C GLU A 453 1.32 -34.00 -31.17
N PHE A 454 1.59 -33.49 -29.96
CA PHE A 454 2.20 -34.28 -28.89
C PHE A 454 1.23 -35.36 -28.38
N ALA A 455 1.55 -36.61 -28.71
CA ALA A 455 1.08 -37.82 -28.08
C ALA A 455 2.30 -38.63 -27.62
N ALA A 456 2.25 -39.10 -26.38
CA ALA A 456 3.24 -39.97 -25.74
C ALA A 456 2.55 -41.25 -25.24
#